data_AF-Q9MKR3-F1
#
_entry.id   AF-Q9MKR3-F1
#
_cell.length_a   1.000
_cell.length_b   1.000
_cell.length_c   1.000
_cell.angle_alpha   90.00
_cell.angle_beta   90.00
_cell.angle_gamma   90.00
#
_symmetry.space_group_name_H-M   'P 1'
#
loop_
_entity.id
_entity.type
_entity.pdbx_description
1 polymer ?
#
loop_
_entity_poly.entity_id
_entity_poly.type
_entity_poly.pdbx_seq_one_letter_code
_entity_poly.pdbx_strand_id
1 'polypeptide(L)' 'WVLAWTGLEINTLAIIPLISKSHHPRAVEAATKYFLTQAAASALVLFSSMTNAWATGQWDITQLNHP' A
#
# COMPACT_ATOMS: atom_id res chain seq x y z
N TRP A 1 4.54 1.90 -11.60
CA TRP A 1 4.04 1.11 -10.45
C TRP A 1 4.77 1.41 -9.14
N VAL A 2 6.10 1.44 -9.13
CA VAL A 2 6.91 1.64 -7.91
C VAL A 2 6.56 2.93 -7.16
N LEU A 3 6.43 4.07 -7.85
CA LEU A 3 6.08 5.35 -7.20
C LEU A 3 4.71 5.33 -6.51
N ALA A 4 3.72 4.67 -7.12
CA ALA A 4 2.39 4.52 -6.53
C ALA A 4 2.45 3.65 -5.25
N TRP A 5 3.23 2.56 -5.29
CA TRP A 5 3.47 1.72 -4.12
C TRP A 5 4.17 2.49 -2.98
N THR A 6 5.23 3.24 -3.29
CA THR A 6 5.93 4.06 -2.29
C THR A 6 5.02 5.11 -1.66
N GLY A 7 4.14 5.75 -2.44
CA GLY A 7 3.15 6.69 -1.92
C GLY A 7 2.17 6.03 -0.93
N LEU A 8 1.76 4.79 -1.21
CA LEU A 8 0.84 4.01 -0.39
C LEU A 8 1.49 3.57 0.95
N GLU A 9 2.77 3.18 0.91
CA GLU A 9 3.57 2.90 2.11
C GLU A 9 3.74 4.13 3.00
N ILE A 10 4.10 5.28 2.41
CA ILE A 10 4.24 6.54 3.16
C ILE A 10 2.91 6.94 3.81
N ASN A 11 1.79 6.79 3.11
CA ASN A 11 0.46 7.07 3.66
C ASN A 11 0.15 6.19 4.88
N THR A 12 0.48 4.90 4.80
CA THR A 12 0.27 3.94 5.88
C THR A 12 1.10 4.32 7.12
N LEU A 13 2.39 4.62 6.94
CA LEU A 13 3.27 5.02 8.03
C LEU A 13 2.87 6.36 8.67
N ALA A 14 2.31 7.29 7.90
CA ALA A 14 1.81 8.57 8.42
C ALA A 14 0.52 8.43 9.23
N ILE A 15 -0.36 7.49 8.89
CA ILE A 15 -1.67 7.30 9.55
C ILE A 15 -1.55 6.54 10.88
N ILE A 16 -0.62 5.58 11.00
CA ILE A 16 -0.42 4.81 12.24
C ILE A 16 -0.28 5.70 13.50
N PRO A 17 0.64 6.68 13.56
CA PRO A 17 0.78 7.54 14.74
C PRO A 17 -0.42 8.45 14.97
N LEU A 18 -1.19 8.78 13.93
CA LEU A 18 -2.43 9.55 14.06
C LEU A 18 -3.52 8.72 14.76
N ILE A 19 -3.64 7.43 14.42
CA ILE A 19 -4.58 6.49 15.06
C ILE A 19 -4.16 6.20 16.49
N SER A 20 -2.86 6.00 16.75
CA SER A 20 -2.33 5.67 18.08
C SER A 20 -2.11 6.88 19.00
N LYS A 21 -2.56 8.08 18.60
CA LYS A 21 -2.38 9.31 19.38
C LYS A 21 -3.07 9.25 20.75
N SER A 22 -4.22 8.58 20.83
CA SER A 22 -4.83 8.25 22.11
C SER A 22 -4.13 7.02 22.68
N HIS A 23 -3.43 7.15 23.80
CA HIS A 23 -2.77 6.05 24.51
C HIS A 23 -3.78 5.13 25.21
N HIS A 24 -4.73 4.58 24.45
CA HIS A 24 -5.74 3.65 24.90
C HIS A 24 -5.55 2.31 24.18
N PRO A 25 -5.70 1.15 24.84
CA PRO A 25 -5.54 -0.17 24.22
C PRO A 25 -6.33 -0.35 22.92
N ARG A 26 -7.56 0.18 22.86
CA ARG A 26 -8.41 0.20 21.65
C ARG A 26 -7.77 0.94 20.46
N ALA A 27 -7.03 2.02 20.69
CA ALA A 27 -6.37 2.78 19.63
C ALA A 27 -5.19 1.98 19.05
N VAL A 28 -4.46 1.26 19.91
CA VAL A 28 -3.41 0.32 19.48
C VAL A 28 -4.02 -0.82 18.67
N GLU A 29 -5.13 -1.40 19.11
CA GLU A 29 -5.85 -2.45 18.38
C GLU A 29 -6.31 -1.96 16.99
N ALA A 30 -6.86 -0.74 16.92
CA ALA A 30 -7.27 -0.12 15.66
C ALA A 30 -6.08 0.13 14.72
N ALA A 31 -4.94 0.62 15.24
CA ALA A 31 -3.72 0.84 14.47
C ALA A 31 -3.17 -0.49 13.93
N THR A 32 -3.16 -1.55 14.73
CA THR A 32 -2.71 -2.89 14.31
C THR A 32 -3.62 -3.46 13.21
N LYS A 33 -4.94 -3.34 13.36
CA LYS A 33 -5.90 -3.78 12.33
C LYS A 33 -5.68 -3.03 11.01
N TYR A 34 -5.54 -1.71 11.08
CA TYR A 34 -5.25 -0.87 9.92
C TYR A 34 -3.94 -1.28 9.24
N PHE A 35 -2.86 -1.47 10.02
CA PHE A 35 -1.56 -1.88 9.50
C PHE A 35 -1.63 -3.23 8.78
N LEU A 36 -2.27 -4.25 9.37
CA LEU A 36 -2.36 -5.57 8.75
C LEU A 36 -3.13 -5.54 7.43
N THR A 37 -4.24 -4.81 7.37
CA THR A 37 -5.00 -4.65 6.12
C THR A 37 -4.20 -3.91 5.06
N GLN A 38 -3.53 -2.82 5.43
CA GLN A 38 -2.70 -2.05 4.49
C GLN A 38 -1.48 -2.83 4.01
N ALA A 39 -0.80 -3.56 4.89
CA ALA A 39 0.35 -4.39 4.52
C ALA A 39 -0.06 -5.49 3.53
N ALA A 40 -1.20 -6.15 3.75
CA ALA A 40 -1.73 -7.14 2.82
C ALA A 40 -2.09 -6.52 1.45
N ALA A 41 -2.77 -5.36 1.45
CA ALA A 41 -3.09 -4.65 0.21
C ALA A 41 -1.83 -4.21 -0.55
N SER A 42 -0.83 -3.69 0.16
CA SER A 42 0.45 -3.30 -0.39
C SER A 42 1.21 -4.47 -1.04
N ALA A 43 1.22 -5.63 -0.36
CA ALA A 43 1.81 -6.85 -0.91
C ALA A 43 1.11 -7.32 -2.19
N LEU A 44 -0.22 -7.24 -2.25
CA LEU A 44 -0.99 -7.55 -3.47
C LEU A 44 -0.66 -6.59 -4.63
N VAL A 45 -0.52 -5.29 -4.34
CA VAL A 45 -0.13 -4.29 -5.34
C VAL A 45 1.27 -4.57 -5.87
N LEU A 46 2.23 -4.87 -5.01
CA LEU A 46 3.58 -5.26 -5.43
C LEU A 46 3.56 -6.51 -6.29
N PHE A 47 2.88 -7.56 -5.85
CA PHE A 47 2.78 -8.82 -6.57
C PHE A 47 2.17 -8.61 -7.95
N SER A 48 1.03 -7.92 -8.03
CA SER A 48 0.36 -7.58 -9.29
C SER A 48 1.27 -6.77 -10.21
N SER A 49 1.96 -5.76 -9.68
CA SER A 49 2.88 -4.95 -10.48
C SER A 49 4.08 -5.73 -11.01
N MET A 50 4.59 -6.69 -10.22
CA MET A 50 5.71 -7.54 -10.62
C MET A 50 5.26 -8.54 -11.70
N THR A 51 4.08 -9.14 -11.56
CA THR A 51 3.49 -9.99 -12.62
C THR A 51 3.26 -9.19 -13.90
N ASN A 52 2.73 -7.96 -13.80
CA ASN A 52 2.52 -7.08 -14.94
C ASN A 52 3.83 -6.70 -15.63
N ALA A 53 4.85 -6.32 -14.86
CA ALA A 53 6.18 -5.98 -15.39
C ALA A 53 6.87 -7.20 -16.03
N TRP A 54 6.67 -8.40 -15.47
CA TRP A 54 7.17 -9.63 -16.06
C TRP A 54 6.49 -9.94 -17.40
N ALA A 55 5.18 -9.73 -17.52
CA ALA A 55 4.44 -9.99 -18.74
C ALA A 55 4.68 -8.95 -19.85
N THR A 56 4.80 -7.66 -19.48
CA THR A 56 4.87 -6.54 -20.43
C THR A 56 6.28 -6.00 -20.64
N GLY A 57 7.23 -6.32 -19.76
CA GLY A 57 8.57 -5.75 -19.72
C GLY A 57 8.61 -4.28 -19.26
N GLN A 58 7.48 -3.70 -18.83
CA GLN A 58 7.38 -2.30 -18.46
C GLN A 58 6.93 -2.11 -17.00
N TRP A 59 7.52 -1.13 -16.33
CA TRP A 59 7.16 -0.73 -14.96
C TRP A 59 6.20 0.47 -14.92
N ASP A 60 5.82 0.98 -16.09
CA ASP A 60 4.98 2.15 -16.20
C ASP A 60 3.53 1.83 -15.81
N ILE A 61 2.84 2.83 -15.26
CA ILE A 61 1.42 2.72 -14.90
C ILE A 61 0.55 3.03 -16.13
N THR A 62 1.13 3.68 -17.15
CA THR A 62 0.43 4.12 -18.35
C THR A 62 0.18 2.95 -19.32
N GLN A 63 -0.74 2.07 -18.96
CA GLN A 63 -1.57 1.35 -19.93
C GLN A 63 -2.96 2.00 -19.94
N LEU A 64 -3.00 3.30 -20.27
CA LEU A 64 -4.26 4.02 -20.53
C LEU A 64 -4.76 3.82 -21.97
N ASN A 65 -3.96 3.19 -22.83
CA ASN A 65 -4.30 2.97 -24.23
C ASN A 65 -4.61 1.50 -24.48
N HIS A 66 -5.84 1.12 -24.15
CA HIS A 66 -6.58 0.26 -25.05
C HIS A 66 -7.08 1.14 -26.22
N PRO A 67 -7.03 0.71 -27.49
CA PRO A 67 -7.91 1.27 -28.51
C PRO A 67 -9.38 0.97 -28.17
#